data_AF-A0A4S4LQL0-F1
#
_entry.id   AF-A0A4S4LQL0-F1
#
_cell.length_a   1.000
_cell.length_b   1.000
_cell.length_c   1.000
_cell.angle_alpha   90.00
_cell.angle_beta   90.00
_cell.angle_gamma   90.00
#
_symmetry.space_group_name_H-M   'P 1'
#
loop_
_entity.id
_entity.type
_entity.pdbx_description
1 polymer ?
#
loop_
_entity_poly.entity_id
_entity_poly.type
_entity_poly.pdbx_seq_one_letter_code
_entity_poly.pdbx_strand_id
1 'polypeptide(L)'
;MTIYYSLTFMLLAAEMATFCVFVAPLPYQIRKRLFRFLSESPLVAKVAYALKISFIFVAILFLDAVQRMFRVSAEVELAKSGAQGVQDVRTETNFAARKFYAQRNTYLTGFCLFLSLVLTRTFYIIQELIHSQEEYAKLKKATADQSKGSMQDQQKQIEELKKKLAEAQKNQLDFDTLKRQAAQQATEYDRLAEQYNKETGKVSDKRVD
;
A
#
# COMPACT_ATOMS: atom_id res chain seq x y z
N MET A 1 31.70 31.38 16.41
CA MET A 1 31.67 30.33 15.37
C MET A 1 31.54 31.00 14.03
N THR A 2 32.27 30.54 13.01
CA THR A 2 32.15 31.10 11.66
C THR A 2 30.74 30.88 11.10
N ILE A 3 30.27 31.84 10.29
CA ILE A 3 28.88 31.91 9.79
C ILE A 3 28.44 30.60 9.10
N TYR A 4 29.34 29.98 8.34
CA TYR A 4 29.06 28.73 7.64
C TYR A 4 28.77 27.54 8.59
N TYR A 5 29.45 27.42 9.74
CA TYR A 5 29.14 26.36 10.72
C TYR A 5 27.83 26.62 11.47
N SER A 6 27.45 27.89 11.65
CA SER A 6 26.13 28.22 12.20
C SER A 6 25.01 27.84 11.24
N LEU A 7 25.24 28.02 9.94
CA LEU A 7 24.30 27.65 8.89
C LEU A 7 24.16 26.13 8.78
N THR A 8 25.27 25.37 8.82
CA THR A 8 25.21 23.90 8.83
C THR A 8 24.52 23.37 10.08
N PHE A 9 24.68 24.04 11.24
CA PHE A 9 23.95 23.67 12.45
C PHE A 9 22.43 23.88 12.31
N MET A 10 21.99 25.03 11.77
CA MET A 10 20.56 25.25 11.51
C MET A 10 20.00 24.24 10.51
N LEU A 11 20.79 23.91 9.47
CA LEU A 11 20.41 22.90 8.49
C LEU A 11 20.25 21.54 9.16
N LEU A 12 21.23 21.11 9.95
CA LEU A 12 21.16 19.86 10.72
C LEU A 12 19.94 19.82 11.63
N ALA A 13 19.64 20.91 12.35
CA ALA A 13 18.47 20.98 13.22
C ALA A 13 17.15 20.84 12.44
N ALA A 14 17.05 21.48 11.27
CA ALA A 14 15.89 21.35 10.39
C ALA A 14 15.75 19.93 9.81
N GLU A 15 16.86 19.31 9.42
CA GLU A 15 16.88 17.93 8.94
C GLU A 15 16.48 16.95 10.05
N MET A 16 16.97 17.14 11.28
CA MET A 16 16.57 16.32 12.44
C MET A 16 15.07 16.43 12.71
N ALA A 17 14.52 17.65 12.72
CA ALA A 17 13.08 17.85 12.91
C ALA A 17 12.27 17.16 11.81
N THR A 18 12.69 17.32 10.55
CA THR A 18 12.04 16.68 9.39
C THR A 18 12.11 15.15 9.48
N PHE A 19 13.27 14.61 9.86
CA PHE A 19 13.47 13.18 10.05
C PHE A 19 12.57 12.62 11.16
N CYS A 20 12.47 13.31 12.31
CA CYS A 20 11.54 12.93 13.38
C CYS A 20 10.09 12.91 12.89
N VAL A 21 9.66 13.90 12.08
CA VAL A 21 8.32 13.92 11.50
C VAL A 21 8.09 12.75 10.53
N PHE A 22 9.10 12.37 9.75
CA PHE A 22 9.01 11.26 8.80
C PHE A 22 9.02 9.88 9.46
N VAL A 23 9.79 9.71 10.55
CA VAL A 23 9.89 8.44 11.30
C VAL A 23 8.75 8.26 12.29
N ALA A 24 8.11 9.35 12.73
CA ALA A 24 6.96 9.27 13.63
C ALA A 24 5.91 8.28 13.09
N PRO A 25 5.36 7.40 13.95
CA PRO A 25 4.34 6.43 13.56
C PRO A 25 3.02 7.15 13.29
N LEU A 26 2.91 7.77 12.12
CA LEU A 26 1.71 8.48 11.69
C LEU A 26 0.69 7.48 11.13
N PRO A 27 -0.60 7.59 11.51
CA PRO A 27 -1.64 6.74 10.96
C PRO A 27 -1.74 6.95 9.44
N TYR A 28 -2.02 5.85 8.72
CA TYR A 28 -1.94 5.77 7.25
C TYR A 28 -2.61 6.94 6.51
N GLN A 29 -3.78 7.39 6.97
CA GLN A 29 -4.52 8.48 6.34
C GLN A 29 -3.79 9.83 6.43
N ILE A 30 -3.15 10.10 7.57
CA ILE A 30 -2.41 11.35 7.80
C ILE A 30 -1.10 11.32 7.00
N ARG A 31 -0.39 10.18 7.05
CA ARG A 31 0.82 9.97 6.25
C ARG A 31 0.54 10.13 4.76
N LYS A 32 -0.53 9.52 4.26
CA LYS A 32 -0.97 9.66 2.87
C LYS A 32 -1.26 11.11 2.51
N ARG A 33 -2.01 11.85 3.32
CA ARG A 33 -2.29 13.27 3.05
C ARG A 33 -1.01 14.10 3.07
N LEU A 34 -0.18 13.99 4.11
CA LEU A 34 1.08 14.73 4.23
C LEU A 34 1.99 14.48 3.03
N PHE A 35 2.20 13.22 2.65
CA PHE A 35 3.10 12.86 1.55
C PHE A 35 2.51 13.14 0.17
N ARG A 36 1.18 13.10 0.02
CA ARG A 36 0.52 13.54 -1.22
C ARG A 36 0.61 15.06 -1.39
N PHE A 37 0.38 15.82 -0.32
CA PHE A 37 0.62 17.27 -0.31
C PHE A 37 2.11 17.59 -0.55
N LEU A 38 3.02 16.80 0.02
CA LEU A 38 4.45 16.92 -0.25
C LEU A 38 4.74 16.60 -1.73
N SER A 39 4.21 15.51 -2.29
CA SER A 39 4.57 15.09 -3.65
C SER A 39 3.88 15.90 -4.76
N GLU A 40 2.67 16.41 -4.55
CA GLU A 40 1.92 17.19 -5.54
C GLU A 40 2.29 18.68 -5.50
N SER A 41 2.87 19.18 -4.40
CA SER A 41 3.21 20.60 -4.29
C SER A 41 4.49 20.93 -5.07
N PRO A 42 4.44 21.90 -6.02
CA PRO A 42 5.63 22.34 -6.76
C PRO A 42 6.69 22.97 -5.84
N LEU A 43 6.31 23.39 -4.62
CA LEU A 43 7.24 23.84 -3.59
C LEU A 43 8.19 22.72 -3.15
N VAL A 44 7.70 21.48 -3.06
CA VAL A 44 8.50 20.37 -2.54
C VAL A 44 9.47 19.85 -3.57
N ALA A 45 9.13 19.91 -4.87
CA ALA A 45 10.10 19.67 -5.93
C ALA A 45 11.28 20.66 -5.85
N LYS A 46 10.99 21.94 -5.57
CA LYS A 46 12.03 22.96 -5.33
C LYS A 46 12.81 22.71 -4.05
N VAL A 47 12.15 22.31 -2.96
CA VAL A 47 12.81 21.95 -1.69
C VAL A 47 13.70 20.72 -1.85
N ALA A 48 13.26 19.68 -2.55
CA ALA A 48 14.07 18.50 -2.84
C ALA A 48 15.30 18.85 -3.68
N TYR A 49 15.15 19.75 -4.66
CA TYR A 49 16.28 20.27 -5.42
C TYR A 49 17.23 21.10 -4.54
N ALA A 50 16.70 21.96 -3.67
CA ALA A 50 17.48 22.73 -2.71
C ALA A 50 18.22 21.83 -1.70
N LEU A 51 17.61 20.73 -1.26
CA LEU A 51 18.26 19.72 -0.39
C LEU A 51 19.39 19.01 -1.13
N LYS A 52 19.23 18.66 -2.41
CA LYS A 52 20.31 18.09 -3.23
C LYS A 52 21.49 19.05 -3.40
N ILE A 53 21.22 20.33 -3.65
CA ILE A 53 22.28 21.35 -3.73
C ILE A 53 22.97 21.51 -2.37
N SER A 54 22.17 21.59 -1.30
CA SER A 54 22.69 21.71 0.07
C SER A 54 23.57 20.52 0.43
N PHE A 55 23.23 19.30 0.01
CA PHE A 55 24.05 18.11 0.21
C PHE A 55 25.44 18.25 -0.40
N ILE A 56 25.55 18.72 -1.65
CA ILE A 56 26.85 18.95 -2.30
C ILE A 56 27.66 20.00 -1.53
N PHE A 57 27.00 21.07 -1.10
CA PHE A 57 27.66 22.13 -0.34
C PHE A 57 28.18 21.64 1.02
N VAL A 58 27.37 20.89 1.77
CA VAL A 58 27.79 20.29 3.04
C VAL A 58 28.90 19.25 2.81
N ALA A 59 28.90 18.53 1.67
CA ALA A 59 29.94 17.58 1.32
C ALA A 59 31.30 18.27 1.12
N ILE A 60 31.31 19.40 0.42
CA ILE A 60 32.51 20.22 0.24
C ILE A 60 32.98 20.76 1.60
N LEU A 61 32.08 21.29 2.44
CA LEU A 61 32.41 21.78 3.78
C LEU A 61 32.91 20.67 4.71
N PHE A 62 32.41 19.45 4.56
CA PHE A 62 32.90 18.29 5.30
C PHE A 62 34.33 17.94 4.89
N LEU A 63 34.62 17.90 3.59
CA LEU A 63 35.99 17.66 3.11
C LEU A 63 36.96 18.76 3.57
N ASP A 64 36.55 20.03 3.51
CA ASP A 64 37.35 21.16 4.07
C ASP A 64 37.57 21.00 5.57
N ALA A 65 36.52 20.66 6.33
CA ALA A 65 36.61 20.46 7.78
C ALA A 65 37.53 19.28 8.13
N VAL A 66 37.49 18.17 7.37
CA VAL A 66 38.37 17.01 7.54
C VAL A 66 39.82 17.39 7.23
N GLN A 67 40.08 18.06 6.10
CA GLN A 67 41.42 18.53 5.74
C GLN A 67 41.99 19.47 6.80
N ARG A 68 41.19 20.44 7.27
CA ARG A 68 41.56 21.34 8.36
C ARG A 68 41.82 20.60 9.67
N MET A 69 40.99 19.62 10.02
CA MET A 69 41.17 18.81 11.22
C MET A 69 42.47 18.01 11.18
N PHE A 70 42.80 17.40 10.04
CA PHE A 70 44.08 16.69 9.89
C PHE A 70 45.27 17.63 9.95
N ARG A 71 45.21 18.79 9.27
CA ARG A 71 46.27 19.80 9.34
C ARG A 71 46.49 20.30 10.76
N VAL A 72 45.43 20.70 11.46
CA VAL A 72 45.52 21.18 12.85
C VAL A 72 46.01 20.06 13.79
N SER A 73 45.58 18.82 13.56
CA SER A 73 46.06 17.69 14.37
C SER A 73 47.55 17.44 14.17
N ALA A 74 48.04 17.50 12.92
CA ALA A 74 49.46 17.37 12.61
C ALA A 74 50.30 18.54 13.15
N GLU A 75 49.81 19.78 13.07
CA GLU A 75 50.47 20.96 13.67
C GLU A 75 50.60 20.82 15.20
N VAL A 76 49.56 20.30 15.87
CA VAL A 76 49.58 20.05 17.32
C VAL A 76 50.55 18.91 17.69
N GLU A 77 50.64 17.87 16.88
CA GLU A 77 51.52 16.73 17.11
C GLU A 77 53.00 17.07 16.84
N LEU A 78 53.27 17.87 15.80
CA LEU A 78 54.59 18.41 15.51
C LEU A 78 55.05 19.39 16.60
N ALA A 79 54.15 20.23 17.12
CA ALA A 79 54.46 21.13 18.24
C ALA A 79 54.75 20.37 19.55
N LYS A 80 54.20 19.16 19.72
CA LYS A 80 54.50 18.28 20.87
C LYS A 80 55.80 17.49 20.71
N SER A 81 56.22 17.20 19.48
CA SER A 81 57.42 16.39 19.17
C SER A 81 58.65 17.22 18.80
N GLY A 82 58.47 18.47 18.39
CA GLY A 82 59.54 19.43 18.06
C GLY A 82 60.10 20.15 19.29
N ALA A 83 61.39 19.92 19.55
CA ALA A 83 62.15 20.48 20.66
C ALA A 83 62.35 22.01 20.59
N GLN A 84 61.39 22.82 21.05
CA GLN A 84 61.60 24.23 21.43
C GLN A 84 60.98 24.56 22.80
N GLY A 85 61.66 24.11 23.86
CA GLY A 85 62.21 24.94 24.94
C GLY A 85 61.36 25.90 25.80
N VAL A 86 60.11 26.24 25.47
CA VAL A 86 59.24 27.05 26.34
C VAL A 86 57.81 26.55 26.24
N GLN A 87 57.49 25.50 27.00
CA GLN A 87 56.11 25.09 27.25
C GLN A 87 55.41 26.14 28.13
N ASP A 88 54.96 27.23 27.51
CA ASP A 88 53.94 28.07 28.12
C ASP A 88 52.64 27.27 28.16
N VAL A 89 52.09 27.03 29.36
CA VAL A 89 50.77 26.40 29.59
C VAL A 89 49.70 27.09 28.75
N ARG A 90 49.88 28.39 28.45
CA ARG A 90 48.99 29.16 27.60
C ARG A 90 49.04 28.75 26.12
N THR A 91 50.19 28.28 25.63
CA THR A 91 50.35 27.79 24.26
C THR A 91 49.76 26.39 24.09
N GLU A 92 50.01 25.49 25.05
CA GLU A 92 49.41 24.15 25.10
C GLU A 92 47.88 24.20 25.12
N THR A 93 47.30 25.08 25.95
CA THR A 93 45.84 25.27 26.04
C THR A 93 45.24 25.84 24.75
N ASN A 94 45.94 26.73 24.05
CA ASN A 94 45.51 27.24 22.74
C ASN A 94 45.51 26.17 21.65
N PHE A 95 46.52 25.30 21.62
CA PHE A 95 46.61 24.19 20.67
C PHE A 95 45.54 23.13 20.93
N ALA A 96 45.31 22.77 22.19
CA ALA A 96 44.22 21.89 22.57
C ALA A 96 42.85 22.44 22.14
N ALA A 97 42.59 23.73 22.39
CA ALA A 97 41.36 24.39 21.99
C ALA A 97 41.13 24.33 20.47
N ARG A 98 42.17 24.63 19.66
CA ARG A 98 42.09 24.55 18.19
C ARG A 98 41.74 23.14 17.70
N LYS A 99 42.30 22.09 18.32
CA LYS A 99 41.98 20.70 18.01
C LYS A 99 40.51 20.37 18.32
N PHE A 100 40.01 20.77 19.48
CA PHE A 100 38.59 20.55 19.84
C PHE A 100 37.63 21.28 18.89
N TYR A 101 37.95 22.51 18.49
CA TYR A 101 37.14 23.25 17.52
C TYR A 101 37.12 22.57 16.15
N ALA A 102 38.27 22.11 15.66
CA ALA A 102 38.33 21.39 14.39
C ALA A 102 37.54 20.07 14.44
N GLN A 103 37.70 19.28 15.50
CA GLN A 103 36.98 18.02 15.70
C GLN A 103 35.46 18.21 15.73
N ARG A 104 34.96 19.15 16.56
CA ARG A 104 33.52 19.44 16.64
C ARG A 104 32.96 19.84 15.27
N ASN A 105 33.68 20.66 14.53
CA ASN A 105 33.22 21.15 13.23
C ASN A 105 33.16 20.02 12.19
N THR A 106 34.12 19.10 12.20
CA THR A 106 34.09 17.88 11.37
C THR A 106 32.92 16.97 11.74
N TYR A 107 32.66 16.78 13.04
CA TYR A 107 31.50 16.01 13.48
C TYR A 107 30.18 16.68 13.09
N LEU A 108 30.07 18.00 13.24
CA LEU A 108 28.88 18.75 12.88
C LEU A 108 28.54 18.59 11.39
N THR A 109 29.52 18.77 10.50
CA THR A 109 29.31 18.61 9.05
C THR A 109 29.13 17.14 8.66
N GLY A 110 29.79 16.20 9.35
CA GLY A 110 29.64 14.77 9.13
C GLY A 110 28.25 14.23 9.51
N PHE A 111 27.73 14.63 10.67
CA PHE A 111 26.37 14.27 11.08
C PHE A 111 25.32 14.85 10.16
N CYS A 112 25.52 16.09 9.70
CA CYS A 112 24.63 16.71 8.72
C CYS A 112 24.58 15.89 7.43
N LEU A 113 25.73 15.55 6.83
CA LEU A 113 25.77 14.68 5.64
C LEU A 113 25.08 13.33 5.84
N PHE A 114 25.39 12.68 6.96
CA PHE A 114 24.80 11.39 7.27
C PHE A 114 23.28 11.48 7.34
N LEU A 115 22.78 12.50 8.04
CA LEU A 115 21.36 12.69 8.24
C LEU A 115 20.66 13.12 6.94
N SER A 116 21.29 13.95 6.09
CA SER A 116 20.81 14.26 4.74
C SER A 116 20.61 13.00 3.88
N LEU A 117 21.57 12.07 3.94
CA LEU A 117 21.51 10.81 3.18
C LEU A 117 20.38 9.91 3.69
N VAL A 118 20.30 9.72 5.00
CA VAL A 118 19.24 8.93 5.64
C VAL A 118 17.87 9.54 5.33
N LEU A 119 17.70 10.85 5.45
CA LEU A 119 16.45 11.55 5.15
C LEU A 119 16.02 11.33 3.69
N THR A 120 16.96 11.46 2.74
CA THR A 120 16.70 11.19 1.32
C THR A 120 16.22 9.76 1.10
N ARG A 121 16.92 8.77 1.68
CA ARG A 121 16.54 7.36 1.56
C ARG A 121 15.19 7.08 2.21
N THR A 122 14.95 7.61 3.40
CA THR A 122 13.68 7.47 4.12
C THR A 122 12.53 8.08 3.30
N PHE A 123 12.69 9.26 2.71
CA PHE A 123 11.67 9.88 1.87
C PHE A 123 11.21 8.95 0.72
N TYR A 124 12.15 8.38 -0.03
CA TYR A 124 11.83 7.45 -1.12
C TYR A 124 11.14 6.17 -0.64
N ILE A 125 11.62 5.56 0.45
CA ILE A 125 11.00 4.36 1.04
C ILE A 125 9.56 4.66 1.45
N ILE A 126 9.31 5.82 2.06
CA ILE A 126 7.96 6.19 2.48
C ILE A 126 7.05 6.37 1.26
N GLN A 127 7.54 7.01 0.19
CA GLN A 127 6.78 7.20 -1.04
C GLN A 127 6.42 5.87 -1.70
N GLU A 128 7.40 4.95 -1.80
CA GLU A 128 7.20 3.60 -2.34
C GLU A 128 6.19 2.80 -1.51
N LEU A 129 6.28 2.88 -0.18
CA LEU A 129 5.33 2.24 0.72
C LEU A 129 3.91 2.76 0.54
N ILE A 130 3.72 4.06 0.34
CA ILE A 130 2.39 4.65 0.07
C ILE A 130 1.88 4.14 -1.27
N HIS A 131 2.69 4.14 -2.32
CA HIS A 131 2.30 3.67 -3.65
C HIS A 131 1.88 2.21 -3.62
N SER A 132 2.68 1.35 -2.98
CA SER A 132 2.34 -0.06 -2.77
C SER A 132 1.01 -0.22 -2.03
N GLN A 133 0.82 0.51 -0.92
CA GLN A 133 -0.45 0.45 -0.18
C GLN A 133 -1.66 0.92 -1.02
N GLU A 134 -1.49 1.89 -1.92
CA GLU A 134 -2.54 2.29 -2.86
C GLU A 134 -2.87 1.20 -3.89
N GLU A 135 -1.87 0.55 -4.46
CA GLU A 135 -2.06 -0.59 -5.38
C GLU A 135 -2.76 -1.74 -4.67
N TYR A 136 -2.33 -2.10 -3.46
CA TYR A 136 -2.99 -3.11 -2.63
C TYR A 136 -4.46 -2.74 -2.34
N ALA A 137 -4.74 -1.48 -2.02
CA ALA A 137 -6.12 -1.03 -1.77
C ALA A 137 -6.98 -1.07 -3.05
N LYS A 138 -6.40 -0.74 -4.22
CA LYS A 138 -7.08 -0.84 -5.53
C LYS A 138 -7.38 -2.29 -5.88
N LEU A 139 -6.40 -3.18 -5.75
CA LEU A 139 -6.58 -4.63 -5.99
C LEU A 139 -7.65 -5.19 -5.06
N LYS A 140 -7.60 -4.89 -3.76
CA LYS A 140 -8.60 -5.37 -2.80
C LYS A 140 -10.01 -4.92 -3.14
N LYS A 141 -10.18 -3.67 -3.62
CA LYS A 141 -11.47 -3.18 -4.11
C LYS A 141 -11.91 -3.88 -5.38
N ALA A 142 -11.03 -4.03 -6.37
CA ALA A 142 -11.33 -4.72 -7.61
C ALA A 142 -11.77 -6.18 -7.36
N THR A 143 -11.07 -6.91 -6.48
CA THR A 143 -11.46 -8.27 -6.07
C THR A 143 -12.78 -8.29 -5.31
N ALA A 144 -13.04 -7.31 -4.43
CA ALA A 144 -14.30 -7.20 -3.71
C ALA A 144 -15.48 -6.88 -4.64
N ASP A 145 -15.28 -6.03 -5.65
CA ASP A 145 -16.31 -5.67 -6.63
C ASP A 145 -16.57 -6.84 -7.59
N GLN A 146 -15.52 -7.55 -8.01
CA GLN A 146 -15.65 -8.76 -8.85
C GLN A 146 -16.38 -9.88 -8.11
N SER A 147 -16.07 -10.10 -6.83
CA SER A 147 -16.74 -11.12 -6.01
C SER A 147 -18.20 -10.75 -5.67
N LYS A 148 -18.50 -9.46 -5.50
CA LYS A 148 -19.90 -9.01 -5.39
C LYS A 148 -20.67 -9.20 -6.69
N GLY A 149 -20.07 -8.86 -7.83
CA GLY A 149 -20.68 -9.07 -9.15
C GLY A 149 -20.99 -10.54 -9.41
N SER A 150 -20.02 -11.44 -9.17
CA SER A 150 -20.23 -12.87 -9.37
C SER A 150 -21.28 -13.46 -8.42
N MET A 151 -21.33 -13.03 -7.15
CA MET A 151 -22.39 -13.45 -6.25
C MET A 151 -23.76 -12.95 -6.70
N GLN A 152 -23.87 -11.72 -7.19
CA GLN A 152 -25.15 -11.17 -7.67
C GLN A 152 -25.67 -11.91 -8.91
N ASP A 153 -24.77 -12.27 -9.82
CA ASP A 153 -25.12 -13.04 -11.02
C ASP A 153 -25.50 -14.48 -10.67
N GLN A 154 -24.79 -15.13 -9.73
CA GLN A 154 -25.19 -16.44 -9.22
C GLN A 154 -26.56 -16.39 -8.53
N GLN A 155 -26.85 -15.34 -7.75
CA GLN A 155 -28.14 -15.19 -7.07
C GLN A 155 -29.30 -15.12 -8.08
N LYS A 156 -29.14 -14.34 -9.15
CA LYS A 156 -30.14 -14.22 -10.23
C LYS A 156 -30.35 -15.55 -10.96
N GLN A 157 -29.27 -16.28 -11.27
CA GLN A 157 -29.37 -17.59 -11.89
C GLN A 157 -30.09 -18.60 -10.98
N ILE A 158 -29.82 -18.57 -9.68
CA ILE A 158 -30.50 -19.43 -8.70
C ILE A 158 -32.01 -19.11 -8.64
N GLU A 159 -32.38 -17.83 -8.65
CA GLU A 159 -33.80 -17.43 -8.68
C GLU A 159 -34.51 -17.86 -9.97
N GLU A 160 -33.87 -17.67 -11.12
CA GLU A 160 -34.42 -18.09 -12.41
C GLU A 160 -34.58 -19.63 -12.48
N LEU A 161 -33.57 -20.37 -12.03
CA LEU A 161 -33.61 -21.83 -11.96
C LEU A 161 -34.71 -22.32 -11.01
N LYS A 162 -34.89 -21.68 -9.84
CA LYS A 162 -35.99 -22.01 -8.92
C LYS A 162 -37.35 -21.78 -9.57
N LYS A 163 -37.52 -20.69 -10.34
CA LYS A 163 -38.77 -20.39 -11.04
C LYS A 163 -39.07 -21.46 -12.11
N LYS A 164 -38.08 -21.83 -12.92
CA LYS A 164 -38.20 -22.90 -13.91
C LYS A 164 -38.50 -24.25 -13.28
N LEU A 165 -37.88 -24.57 -12.14
CA LEU A 165 -38.11 -25.81 -11.42
C LEU A 165 -39.55 -25.88 -10.88
N ALA A 166 -40.06 -24.78 -10.31
CA ALA A 166 -41.45 -24.70 -9.85
C ALA A 166 -42.46 -24.84 -11.01
N GLU A 167 -42.16 -24.27 -12.17
CA GLU A 167 -43.00 -24.41 -13.38
C GLU A 167 -42.99 -25.85 -13.90
N ALA A 168 -41.81 -26.49 -13.98
CA ALA A 168 -41.69 -27.89 -14.37
C ALA A 168 -42.44 -28.83 -13.41
N GLN A 169 -42.38 -28.59 -12.10
CA GLN A 169 -43.13 -29.36 -11.11
C GLN A 169 -44.65 -29.21 -11.26
N LYS A 170 -45.14 -27.99 -11.54
CA LYS A 170 -46.56 -27.78 -11.86
C LYS A 170 -46.98 -28.54 -13.09
N ASN A 171 -46.22 -28.44 -14.17
CA ASN A 171 -46.50 -29.17 -15.41
C ASN A 171 -46.51 -30.69 -15.20
N GLN A 172 -45.66 -31.21 -14.31
CA GLN A 172 -45.64 -32.64 -13.97
C GLN A 172 -46.90 -33.07 -13.19
N LEU A 173 -47.35 -32.25 -12.23
CA LEU A 173 -48.61 -32.48 -11.51
C LEU A 173 -49.82 -32.40 -12.45
N ASP A 174 -49.82 -31.44 -13.38
CA ASP A 174 -50.86 -31.31 -14.39
C ASP A 174 -50.87 -32.52 -15.33
N PHE A 175 -49.71 -33.03 -15.73
CA PHE A 175 -49.58 -34.27 -16.52
C PHE A 175 -50.12 -35.49 -15.78
N ASP A 176 -49.79 -35.66 -14.51
CA ASP A 176 -50.30 -36.77 -13.69
C ASP A 176 -51.82 -36.66 -13.49
N THR A 177 -52.33 -35.43 -13.33
CA THR A 177 -53.77 -35.16 -13.25
C THR A 177 -54.47 -35.49 -14.56
N LEU A 178 -53.90 -35.07 -15.70
CA LEU A 178 -54.42 -35.39 -17.04
C LEU A 178 -54.43 -36.90 -17.26
N LYS A 179 -53.36 -37.60 -16.88
CA LYS A 179 -53.25 -39.05 -17.01
C LYS A 179 -54.32 -39.77 -16.19
N ARG A 180 -54.59 -39.29 -14.98
CA ARG A 180 -55.67 -39.81 -14.12
C ARG A 180 -57.05 -39.54 -14.71
N GLN A 181 -57.29 -38.34 -15.23
CA GLN A 181 -58.55 -37.99 -15.90
C GLN A 181 -58.78 -38.84 -17.16
N ALA A 182 -57.76 -39.02 -17.99
CA ALA A 182 -57.83 -39.87 -19.18
C ALA A 182 -58.12 -41.34 -18.83
N ALA A 183 -57.48 -41.88 -17.78
CA ALA A 183 -57.75 -43.24 -17.30
C ALA A 183 -59.19 -43.42 -16.78
N GLN A 184 -59.69 -42.45 -16.01
CA GLN A 184 -61.08 -42.44 -15.54
C GLN A 184 -62.06 -42.38 -16.72
N GLN A 185 -61.79 -41.50 -17.69
CA GLN A 185 -62.64 -41.33 -18.86
C GLN A 185 -62.66 -42.58 -19.74
N ALA A 186 -61.52 -43.25 -19.93
CA ALA A 186 -61.46 -44.55 -20.64
C ALA A 186 -62.33 -45.61 -19.94
N THR A 187 -62.28 -45.67 -18.61
CA THR A 187 -63.11 -46.62 -17.83
C THR A 187 -64.61 -46.33 -17.98
N GLU A 188 -65.00 -45.05 -17.99
CA GLU A 188 -66.39 -44.65 -18.22
C GLU A 188 -66.84 -44.93 -19.66
N TYR A 189 -65.98 -44.74 -20.66
CA TYR A 189 -66.27 -45.13 -22.04
C TYR A 189 -66.49 -46.65 -22.18
N ASP A 190 -65.64 -47.47 -21.55
CA ASP A 190 -65.79 -48.93 -21.56
C ASP A 190 -67.11 -49.34 -20.89
N ARG A 191 -67.46 -48.73 -19.75
CA ARG A 191 -68.73 -48.96 -19.05
C ARG A 191 -69.94 -48.56 -19.89
N LEU A 192 -69.90 -47.40 -20.53
CA LEU A 192 -70.98 -46.91 -21.38
C LEU A 192 -71.14 -47.78 -22.64
N ALA A 193 -70.04 -48.25 -23.22
CA ALA A 193 -70.05 -49.20 -24.32
C ALA A 193 -70.65 -50.55 -23.91
N GLU A 194 -70.33 -51.05 -22.71
CA GLU A 194 -70.94 -52.27 -22.16
C GLU A 194 -72.46 -52.09 -21.92
N GLN A 195 -72.88 -50.95 -21.38
CA GLN A 195 -74.30 -50.62 -21.23
C GLN A 195 -75.02 -50.49 -22.58
N TYR A 196 -74.41 -49.81 -23.55
CA TYR A 196 -74.96 -49.67 -24.90
C TYR A 196 -75.09 -51.03 -25.60
N ASN A 197 -74.08 -51.90 -25.49
CA ASN A 197 -74.13 -53.25 -26.04
C ASN A 197 -75.24 -54.09 -25.36
N LYS A 198 -75.47 -53.88 -24.07
CA LYS A 198 -76.53 -54.55 -23.30
C LYS A 198 -77.94 -54.07 -23.68
N GLU A 199 -78.14 -52.77 -23.92
CA GLU A 199 -79.44 -52.21 -24.32
C GLU A 199 -79.76 -52.43 -25.80
N THR A 200 -78.76 -52.41 -26.68
CA THR A 200 -78.95 -52.51 -28.14
C THR A 200 -78.96 -53.97 -28.65
N GLY A 201 -78.77 -54.96 -27.77
CA GLY A 201 -78.93 -56.39 -28.08
C GLY A 201 -77.95 -56.97 -29.11
N LYS A 202 -76.91 -56.23 -29.52
CA LYS A 202 -75.85 -56.73 -30.42
C LYS A 202 -74.71 -57.32 -29.60
N VAL A 203 -74.93 -58.51 -29.05
CA VAL A 203 -73.83 -59.37 -28.61
C VAL A 203 -73.18 -59.95 -29.87
N SER A 204 -72.11 -59.31 -30.36
CA SER A 204 -71.25 -59.93 -31.37
C SER A 204 -70.40 -61.00 -30.68
N ASP A 205 -70.74 -62.25 -30.97
CA ASP A 205 -70.01 -63.43 -30.51
C ASP A 205 -68.77 -63.60 -31.39
N LYS A 206 -67.60 -63.14 -30.91
CA LYS A 206 -66.31 -63.21 -31.65
C LYS A 206 -65.79 -64.63 -31.91
N ARG A 207 -66.62 -65.65 -31.68
CA ARG A 207 -66.30 -67.05 -31.96
C ARG A 207 -66.88 -67.53 -33.30
N VAL A 208 -67.64 -66.70 -34.02
CA VAL A 208 -68.35 -67.08 -35.26
C VAL A 208 -68.12 -66.11 -36.45
N ASP A 209 -67.31 -65.05 -36.32
CA ASP A 209 -66.82 -64.23 -37.46
C ASP A 209 -65.32 -64.48 -37.72
#